data_AF-A0A944SNG0-F1
#
_entry.id   AF-A0A944SNG0-F1
#
_cell.length_a   1.000
_cell.length_b   1.000
_cell.length_c   1.000
_cell.angle_alpha   90.00
_cell.angle_beta   90.00
_cell.angle_gamma   90.00
#
_symmetry.space_group_name_H-M   'P 1'
#
loop_
_entity.id
_entity.type
_entity.pdbx_description
1 polymer ?
#
loop_
_entity_poly.entity_id
_entity_poly.type
_entity_poly.pdbx_seq_one_letter_code
_entity_poly.pdbx_strand_id
1 'polypeptide(L)'
;GDHSKKIVMSSTKSMTGHLLGAAGGIEAVFTTLAIRDQIAPPTINIFNQDPNCDLDYAANEAREMKIDHAISNSFGFGGTNGSILISKI
;
A
#
# COMPACT_ATOMS: atom_id res chain seq x y z
N GLY A 1 11.72 -12.29 3.01
CA GLY A 1 13.16 -12.19 3.32
C GLY A 1 13.39 -11.00 4.21
N ASP A 2 14.51 -10.94 4.90
CA ASP A 2 14.74 -10.01 6.04
C ASP A 2 14.50 -8.52 5.72
N HIS A 3 14.66 -8.12 4.45
CA HIS A 3 14.40 -6.75 4.01
C HIS A 3 12.93 -6.32 4.18
N SER A 4 11.97 -7.25 4.14
CA SER A 4 10.53 -6.91 4.26
C SER A 4 10.17 -6.26 5.59
N LYS A 5 10.95 -6.52 6.65
CA LYS A 5 10.77 -5.89 7.97
C LYS A 5 11.13 -4.41 8.01
N LYS A 6 11.72 -3.88 6.94
CA LYS A 6 12.11 -2.47 6.80
C LYS A 6 11.20 -1.70 5.84
N ILE A 7 10.16 -2.34 5.31
CA ILE A 7 9.24 -1.75 4.35
C ILE A 7 7.90 -1.49 5.04
N VAL A 8 7.32 -0.34 4.73
CA VAL A 8 5.95 0.00 5.11
C VAL A 8 5.02 -0.45 4.01
N MET A 9 3.97 -1.19 4.37
CA MET A 9 2.89 -1.59 3.48
C MET A 9 1.61 -0.88 3.93
N SER A 10 0.74 -0.52 3.00
CA SER A 10 -0.57 0.04 3.35
C SER A 10 -1.62 -0.41 2.34
N SER A 11 -2.87 -0.59 2.79
CA SER A 11 -4.01 -0.87 1.92
C SER A 11 -5.05 0.23 1.99
N THR A 12 -5.12 1.06 0.95
CA THR A 12 -6.14 2.12 0.83
C THR A 12 -7.54 1.57 0.59
N LYS A 13 -7.68 0.27 0.22
CA LYS A 13 -8.98 -0.43 0.20
C LYS A 13 -9.66 -0.44 1.57
N SER A 14 -8.91 -0.30 2.66
CA SER A 14 -9.48 -0.11 4.00
C SER A 14 -10.41 1.12 4.09
N MET A 15 -10.20 2.13 3.25
CA MET A 15 -10.99 3.35 3.17
C MET A 15 -11.92 3.36 1.95
N THR A 16 -11.43 2.92 0.79
CA THR A 16 -12.16 3.03 -0.49
C THR A 16 -13.03 1.82 -0.81
N GLY A 17 -12.89 0.73 -0.05
CA GLY A 17 -13.39 -0.58 -0.46
C GLY A 17 -12.69 -1.13 -1.70
N HIS A 18 -13.20 -2.25 -2.21
CA HIS A 18 -12.65 -2.89 -3.40
C HIS A 18 -13.39 -2.48 -4.68
N LEU A 19 -12.79 -1.55 -5.43
CA LEU A 19 -13.37 -1.01 -6.68
C LEU A 19 -13.12 -1.89 -7.93
N LEU A 20 -12.91 -3.19 -7.74
CA LEU A 20 -12.63 -4.16 -8.81
C LEU A 20 -11.51 -3.65 -9.76
N GLY A 21 -11.76 -3.63 -11.06
CA GLY A 21 -10.78 -3.18 -12.06
C GLY A 21 -10.31 -1.73 -11.89
N ALA A 22 -11.10 -0.87 -11.24
CA ALA A 22 -10.71 0.52 -10.99
C ALA A 22 -9.71 0.66 -9.81
N ALA A 23 -9.58 -0.38 -8.96
CA ALA A 23 -8.70 -0.33 -7.79
C ALA A 23 -7.24 -0.08 -8.19
N GLY A 24 -6.73 -0.75 -9.22
CA GLY A 24 -5.35 -0.57 -9.67
C GLY A 24 -5.04 0.87 -10.10
N GLY A 25 -5.99 1.54 -10.77
CA GLY A 25 -5.82 2.92 -11.22
C GLY A 25 -5.81 3.93 -10.06
N ILE A 26 -6.78 3.84 -9.15
CA ILE A 26 -6.84 4.75 -8.01
C ILE A 26 -5.66 4.53 -7.04
N GLU A 27 -5.25 3.28 -6.82
CA GLU A 27 -4.10 2.95 -5.97
C GLU A 27 -2.78 3.41 -6.58
N ALA A 28 -2.65 3.41 -7.91
CA ALA A 28 -1.50 4.02 -8.59
C ALA A 28 -1.42 5.53 -8.35
N VAL A 29 -2.56 6.24 -8.39
CA VAL A 29 -2.63 7.66 -8.05
C VAL A 29 -2.24 7.90 -6.60
N PHE A 30 -2.80 7.15 -5.64
CA PHE A 30 -2.44 7.28 -4.22
C PHE A 30 -0.97 6.97 -3.97
N THR A 31 -0.41 5.96 -4.63
CA THR A 31 1.02 5.63 -4.53
C THR A 31 1.90 6.78 -5.05
N THR A 32 1.50 7.40 -6.16
CA THR A 32 2.20 8.57 -6.71
C THR A 32 2.13 9.76 -5.75
N LEU A 33 0.96 10.02 -5.16
CA LEU A 33 0.77 11.09 -4.17
C LEU A 33 1.55 10.83 -2.88
N ALA A 34 1.63 9.57 -2.43
CA ALA A 34 2.45 9.20 -1.27
C ALA A 34 3.93 9.53 -1.50
N ILE A 35 4.46 9.22 -2.70
CA ILE A 35 5.82 9.61 -3.10
C ILE A 35 5.95 11.14 -3.19
N ARG A 36 4.98 11.84 -3.77
CA ARG A 36 5.05 13.31 -3.90
C ARG A 36 5.07 14.00 -2.54
N ASP A 37 4.16 13.59 -1.66
CA ASP A 37 3.87 14.26 -0.38
C ASP A 37 4.74 13.71 0.77
N GLN A 38 5.48 12.62 0.55
CA GLN A 38 6.31 11.94 1.55
C GLN A 38 5.50 11.47 2.77
N ILE A 39 4.28 10.99 2.50
CA ILE A 39 3.35 10.46 3.50
C ILE A 39 2.78 9.13 3.00
N ALA A 40 3.02 8.06 3.75
CA ALA A 40 2.36 6.78 3.52
C ALA A 40 0.91 6.83 4.06
N PRO A 41 -0.10 6.45 3.26
CA PRO A 41 -1.48 6.42 3.73
C PRO A 41 -1.68 5.31 4.78
N PRO A 42 -2.63 5.46 5.71
CA PRO A 42 -2.90 4.44 6.70
C PRO A 42 -3.62 3.24 6.09
N THR A 43 -3.48 2.09 6.75
CA THR A 43 -4.49 1.04 6.70
C THR A 43 -5.41 1.22 7.91
N ILE A 44 -6.61 1.76 7.69
CA ILE A 44 -7.57 1.98 8.80
C ILE A 44 -8.21 0.65 9.25
N ASN A 45 -8.77 0.66 10.45
CA ASN A 45 -9.51 -0.46 11.06
C ASN A 45 -8.65 -1.69 11.43
N ILE A 46 -7.36 -1.50 11.75
CA ILE A 46 -6.51 -2.56 12.32
C ILE A 46 -6.51 -2.44 13.85
N PHE A 47 -7.31 -3.24 14.53
CA PHE A 47 -7.35 -3.29 16.01
C PHE A 47 -6.73 -4.57 16.58
N ASN A 48 -6.79 -5.66 15.81
CA ASN A 48 -6.28 -6.97 16.19
C ASN A 48 -5.48 -7.52 15.01
N GLN A 49 -4.19 -7.19 14.93
CA GLN A 49 -3.35 -7.63 13.82
C GLN A 49 -3.10 -9.14 13.90
N ASP A 50 -3.30 -9.84 12.78
CA ASP A 50 -3.05 -11.28 12.68
C ASP A 50 -1.56 -11.57 12.87
N PRO A 51 -1.16 -12.53 13.73
CA PRO A 51 0.24 -12.92 13.92
C PRO A 51 0.97 -13.36 12.64
N ASN A 52 0.25 -13.87 11.65
CA ASN A 52 0.81 -14.26 10.35
C ASN A 52 1.01 -13.05 9.42
N CYS A 53 0.29 -11.95 9.68
CA CYS A 53 0.48 -10.67 9.04
C CYS A 53 1.48 -9.87 9.88
N ASP A 54 2.76 -10.16 9.69
CA ASP A 54 3.84 -9.69 10.58
C ASP A 54 4.66 -8.51 10.01
N LEU A 55 4.11 -7.83 9.00
CA LEU A 55 4.68 -6.62 8.40
C LEU A 55 4.15 -5.35 9.09
N ASP A 56 4.76 -4.23 8.74
CA ASP A 56 4.30 -2.91 9.14
C ASP A 56 3.23 -2.40 8.16
N TYR A 57 1.98 -2.33 8.62
CA TYR A 57 0.83 -1.98 7.78
C TYR A 57 0.41 -0.50 7.84
N ALA A 58 1.21 0.38 8.46
CA ALA A 58 0.81 1.76 8.75
C ALA A 58 -0.59 1.81 9.41
N ALA A 59 -0.76 1.05 10.50
CA ALA A 59 -2.06 0.82 11.12
C ALA A 59 -2.67 2.13 11.67
N ASN A 60 -3.87 2.46 11.19
CA ASN A 60 -4.77 3.53 11.63
C ASN A 60 -4.29 4.99 11.48
N GLU A 61 -2.99 5.24 11.39
CA GLU A 61 -2.41 6.58 11.28
C GLU A 61 -1.50 6.71 10.06
N ALA A 62 -1.63 7.84 9.36
CA ALA A 62 -0.74 8.17 8.26
C ALA A 62 0.69 8.36 8.78
N ARG A 63 1.68 8.06 7.94
CA ARG A 63 3.09 8.13 8.36
C ARG A 63 3.91 9.01 7.45
N GLU A 64 4.47 10.08 8.00
CA GLU A 64 5.53 10.84 7.35
C GLU A 64 6.79 9.98 7.24
N MET A 65 7.28 9.80 6.01
CA MET A 65 8.52 9.07 5.76
C MET A 65 9.09 9.43 4.40
N LYS A 66 10.41 9.27 4.26
CA LYS A 66 11.04 9.40 2.95
C LYS A 66 10.61 8.24 2.05
N ILE A 67 10.00 8.54 0.91
CA ILE A 67 9.57 7.55 -0.09
C ILE A 67 10.19 7.92 -1.43
N ASP A 68 11.20 7.16 -1.85
CA ASP A 68 11.84 7.32 -3.16
C ASP A 68 11.24 6.35 -4.20
N HIS A 69 10.81 5.16 -3.75
CA HIS A 69 10.21 4.12 -4.57
C HIS A 69 9.03 3.49 -3.84
N ALA A 70 7.95 3.19 -4.56
CA ALA A 70 6.82 2.44 -4.03
C ALA A 70 6.24 1.51 -5.10
N ILE A 71 5.64 0.40 -4.63
CA ILE A 71 5.00 -0.59 -5.49
C ILE A 71 3.50 -0.58 -5.22
N SER A 72 2.69 -0.57 -6.29
CA SER A 72 1.26 -0.85 -6.23
C SER A 72 0.99 -2.24 -6.80
N ASN A 73 0.36 -3.09 -5.98
CA ASN A 73 0.07 -4.50 -6.30
C ASN A 73 -1.42 -4.71 -6.59
N SER A 74 -1.71 -5.50 -7.62
CA SER A 74 -3.06 -5.93 -8.00
C SER A 74 -3.06 -7.44 -8.29
N PHE A 75 -3.66 -8.20 -7.38
CA PHE A 75 -3.83 -9.66 -7.52
C PHE A 75 -5.31 -9.96 -7.68
N GLY A 76 -5.73 -10.09 -8.94
CA GLY A 76 -7.13 -10.24 -9.33
C GLY A 76 -7.60 -11.69 -9.33
N PHE A 77 -8.92 -11.86 -9.32
CA PHE A 77 -9.56 -13.16 -9.52
C PHE A 77 -9.13 -13.78 -10.87
N GLY A 78 -9.10 -15.11 -10.92
CA GLY A 78 -8.64 -15.86 -12.10
C GLY A 78 -7.12 -15.95 -12.25
N GLY A 79 -6.34 -15.50 -11.25
CA GLY A 79 -4.88 -15.60 -11.25
C GLY A 79 -4.17 -14.48 -12.00
N THR A 80 -4.86 -13.38 -12.31
CA THR A 80 -4.28 -12.22 -13.00
C THR A 80 -3.53 -11.34 -12.01
N ASN A 81 -2.20 -11.45 -12.01
CA ASN A 81 -1.33 -10.70 -11.10
C ASN A 81 -0.58 -9.60 -11.86
N GLY A 82 -0.60 -8.38 -11.33
CA GLY A 82 0.13 -7.24 -11.88
C GLY A 82 0.67 -6.33 -10.79
N SER A 83 1.87 -5.80 -11.01
CA SER A 83 2.54 -4.87 -10.10
C SER A 83 3.18 -3.75 -10.91
N ILE A 84 3.13 -2.54 -10.38
CA ILE A 84 3.84 -1.38 -10.93
C ILE A 84 4.77 -0.78 -9.88
N LEU A 85 5.95 -0.33 -10.31
CA LEU A 85 6.90 0.43 -9.48
C LEU A 85 6.85 1.89 -9.91
N ILE A 86 6.65 2.78 -8.94
CA ILE A 86 6.67 4.23 -9.13
C ILE A 86 7.90 4.75 -8.40
N SER A 87 8.68 5.59 -9.07
CA SER A 87 9.89 6.20 -8.52
C SER A 87 9.77 7.71 -8.57
N LYS A 88 10.30 8.36 -7.54
CA LYS A 88 10.50 9.82 -7.53
C LYS A 88 11.46 10.20 -8.66
N ILE A 89 11.19 11.35 -9.30
CA ILE A 89 12.04 11.97 -10.32
C ILE A 89 13.05 12.90 -9.64
#